data_AF-A9DRH4-F1
#
_entry.id   AF-A9DRH4-F1
#
_cell.length_a   1.000
_cell.length_b   1.000
_cell.length_c   1.000
_cell.angle_alpha   90.00
_cell.angle_beta   90.00
_cell.angle_gamma   90.00
#
_symmetry.space_group_name_H-M   'P 1'
#
loop_
_entity.id
_entity.type
_entity.pdbx_description
1 polymer ?
#
loop_
_entity_poly.entity_id
_entity_poly.type
_entity_poly.pdbx_seq_one_letter_code
_entity_poly.pdbx_strand_id
1 'polypeptide(L)'
;MEKIKPYVFWLMALIAPIASVMFTVAFLIIVDFITGTYASIKKNVPITSEQIGNTVSKFFIYNLVVLSAFLLEKYIVKEIPFQRIIAGFIAIAEIKSIMENFNKIYGINPFKALINLIKKRSLKDLEETIDILVNDTEKGQKNKTK
;
A
#
# COMPACT_ATOMS: atom_id res chain seq x y z
N MET A 1 -39.89 8.86 3.82
CA MET A 1 -38.75 7.91 3.77
C MET A 1 -38.84 6.91 2.61
N GLU A 2 -40.02 6.52 2.14
CA GLU A 2 -40.18 5.51 1.06
C GLU A 2 -39.59 5.92 -0.29
N LYS A 3 -39.64 7.22 -0.62
CA LYS A 3 -39.04 7.76 -1.86
C LYS A 3 -37.50 7.76 -1.87
N ILE A 4 -36.84 7.66 -0.71
CA ILE A 4 -35.36 7.71 -0.59
C ILE A 4 -34.74 6.30 -0.74
N LYS A 5 -35.47 5.28 -0.29
CA LYS A 5 -35.06 3.87 -0.39
C LYS A 5 -34.58 3.44 -1.78
N PRO A 6 -35.26 3.76 -2.90
CA PRO A 6 -34.77 3.35 -4.22
C PRO A 6 -33.43 3.99 -4.56
N TYR A 7 -33.20 5.27 -4.26
CA TYR A 7 -31.92 5.93 -4.55
C TYR A 7 -30.76 5.35 -3.73
N VAL A 8 -31.00 5.04 -2.46
CA VAL A 8 -30.00 4.38 -1.61
C VAL A 8 -29.67 2.98 -2.13
N PHE A 9 -30.69 2.22 -2.57
CA PHE A 9 -30.49 0.92 -3.20
C PHE A 9 -29.64 1.02 -4.47
N TRP A 10 -29.95 1.96 -5.37
CA TRP A 10 -29.16 2.19 -6.59
C TRP A 10 -27.71 2.58 -6.27
N LEU A 11 -27.50 3.43 -5.26
CA LEU A 11 -26.16 3.81 -4.81
C LEU A 11 -25.37 2.59 -4.28
N MET A 12 -26.00 1.77 -3.44
CA MET A 12 -25.36 0.56 -2.93
C MET A 12 -25.07 -0.44 -4.05
N ALA A 13 -25.97 -0.59 -5.02
CA ALA A 13 -25.77 -1.47 -6.18
C ALA A 13 -24.59 -1.01 -7.06
N LEU A 14 -24.38 0.31 -7.19
CA LEU A 14 -23.25 0.87 -7.92
C LEU A 14 -21.92 0.60 -7.22
N ILE A 15 -21.90 0.65 -5.89
CA ILE A 15 -20.70 0.44 -5.06
C ILE A 15 -20.40 -1.05 -4.83
N ALA A 16 -21.40 -1.93 -4.93
CA ALA A 16 -21.25 -3.37 -4.66
C ALA A 16 -20.05 -4.04 -5.38
N PRO A 17 -19.73 -3.76 -6.66
CA PRO A 17 -18.60 -4.40 -7.35
C PRO A 17 -17.22 -3.98 -6.82
N ILE A 18 -17.14 -2.83 -6.14
CA ILE A 18 -15.90 -2.25 -5.62
C ILE A 18 -15.82 -2.28 -4.08
N ALA A 19 -16.87 -2.77 -3.43
CA ALA A 19 -16.99 -2.76 -1.98
C ALA A 19 -15.77 -3.39 -1.28
N SER A 20 -15.25 -4.51 -1.79
CA SER A 20 -14.07 -5.18 -1.21
C SER A 20 -12.82 -4.29 -1.16
N VAL A 21 -12.54 -3.54 -2.25
CA VAL A 21 -11.38 -2.63 -2.31
C VAL A 21 -11.60 -1.43 -1.40
N MET A 22 -12.80 -0.84 -1.39
CA MET A 22 -13.14 0.26 -0.49
C MET A 22 -13.05 -0.14 0.98
N PHE A 23 -13.57 -1.32 1.35
CA PHE A 23 -13.44 -1.86 2.71
C PHE A 23 -11.98 -2.12 3.09
N THR A 24 -11.15 -2.57 2.15
CA THR A 24 -9.71 -2.77 2.40
C THR A 24 -9.02 -1.45 2.70
N VAL A 25 -9.29 -0.40 1.91
CA VAL A 25 -8.76 0.95 2.16
C VAL A 25 -9.26 1.51 3.50
N ALA A 26 -10.56 1.38 3.78
CA ALA A 26 -11.15 1.79 5.05
C ALA A 26 -10.50 1.06 6.25
N PHE A 27 -10.27 -0.25 6.12
CA PHE A 27 -9.60 -1.05 7.14
C PHE A 27 -8.18 -0.55 7.41
N LEU A 28 -7.40 -0.26 6.37
CA LEU A 28 -6.05 0.28 6.53
C LEU A 28 -6.04 1.63 7.26
N ILE A 29 -6.96 2.53 6.93
CA ILE A 29 -7.10 3.84 7.61
C ILE A 29 -7.46 3.65 9.09
N ILE A 30 -8.34 2.68 9.41
CA ILE A 30 -8.68 2.37 10.81
C ILE A 30 -7.47 1.84 11.56
N VAL A 31 -6.68 0.94 10.96
CA VAL A 31 -5.44 0.44 11.56
C VAL A 31 -4.42 1.57 11.74
N ASP A 32 -4.28 2.45 10.75
CA ASP A 32 -3.43 3.65 10.86
C ASP A 32 -3.86 4.55 12.02
N PHE A 33 -5.16 4.80 12.15
CA PHE A 33 -5.70 5.60 13.25
C PHE A 33 -5.44 4.97 14.63
N ILE A 34 -5.69 3.65 14.78
CA ILE A 34 -5.44 2.93 16.02
C ILE A 34 -3.95 3.00 16.38
N THR A 35 -3.06 2.73 15.42
CA THR A 35 -1.61 2.73 15.66
C THR A 35 -1.08 4.13 15.96
N GLY A 36 -1.56 5.16 15.27
CA GLY A 36 -1.19 6.57 15.53
C GLY A 36 -1.68 7.08 16.88
N THR A 37 -2.91 6.73 17.25
CA THR A 37 -3.48 7.04 18.57
C THR A 37 -2.66 6.37 19.68
N TYR A 38 -2.38 5.07 19.54
CA TYR A 38 -1.60 4.32 20.51
C TYR A 38 -0.16 4.83 20.63
N ALA A 39 0.49 5.17 19.52
CA ALA A 39 1.82 5.79 19.52
C ALA A 39 1.83 7.13 20.27
N SER A 40 0.79 7.96 20.09
CA SER A 40 0.66 9.25 20.77
C SER A 40 0.49 9.08 22.28
N ILE A 41 -0.37 8.13 22.69
CA ILE A 41 -0.55 7.77 24.12
C ILE A 41 0.78 7.29 24.72
N LYS A 42 1.48 6.38 24.04
CA LYS A 42 2.75 5.82 24.54
C LYS A 42 3.85 6.88 24.71
N LYS A 43 3.81 7.94 23.89
CA LYS A 43 4.78 9.04 23.91
C LYS A 43 4.29 10.27 24.69
N ASN A 44 3.13 10.20 25.34
CA ASN A 44 2.48 11.33 26.02
C ASN A 44 2.33 12.58 25.13
N VAL A 45 2.09 12.38 23.84
CA VAL A 45 1.79 13.46 22.89
C VAL A 45 0.27 13.66 22.85
N PRO A 46 -0.24 14.90 23.01
CA PRO A 46 -1.67 15.16 22.97
C PRO A 46 -2.23 14.85 21.57
N ILE A 47 -3.38 14.19 21.54
CA ILE A 47 -4.12 13.93 20.30
C ILE A 47 -4.94 15.18 19.98
N THR A 48 -4.70 15.77 18.81
CA THR A 48 -5.39 17.01 18.39
C THR A 48 -6.59 16.69 17.50
N SER A 49 -7.57 17.61 17.48
CA SER A 49 -8.73 17.52 16.58
C SER A 49 -8.33 17.50 15.10
N GLU A 50 -7.23 18.18 14.76
CA GLU A 50 -6.65 18.18 13.42
C GLU A 50 -6.21 16.77 12.99
N GLN A 51 -5.59 15.99 13.89
CA GLN A 51 -5.17 14.62 13.58
C GLN A 51 -6.37 13.72 13.30
N ILE A 52 -7.43 13.83 14.10
CA ILE A 52 -8.68 13.08 13.90
C ILE A 52 -9.35 13.52 12.58
N GLY A 53 -9.40 14.83 12.33
CA GLY A 53 -9.95 15.40 11.10
C GLY A 53 -9.21 14.92 9.85
N ASN A 54 -7.89 14.75 9.93
CA ASN A 54 -7.08 14.19 8.85
C ASN A 54 -7.45 12.73 8.55
N THR A 55 -7.65 11.90 9.58
CA THR A 55 -8.12 10.51 9.39
C THR A 55 -9.50 10.46 8.76
N VAL A 56 -10.44 11.29 9.23
CA VAL A 56 -11.78 11.38 8.65
C VAL A 56 -11.70 11.83 7.19
N SER A 57 -10.86 12.82 6.89
CA SER A 57 -10.64 13.29 5.52
C SER A 57 -10.05 12.19 4.64
N LYS A 58 -9.05 11.44 5.09
CA LYS A 58 -8.54 10.26 4.37
C LYS A 58 -9.65 9.25 4.07
N PHE A 59 -10.49 8.96 5.06
CA PHE A 59 -11.59 7.99 4.90
C PHE A 59 -12.52 8.37 3.75
N PHE A 60 -12.98 9.62 3.68
CA PHE A 60 -13.87 10.07 2.61
C PHE A 60 -13.15 10.25 1.28
N ILE A 61 -12.01 10.95 1.27
CA ILE A 61 -11.29 11.30 0.04
C ILE A 61 -10.76 10.04 -0.66
N TYR A 62 -10.18 9.10 0.08
CA TYR A 62 -9.62 7.89 -0.55
C TYR A 62 -10.71 7.02 -1.17
N ASN A 63 -11.84 6.86 -0.48
CA ASN A 63 -12.99 6.11 -1.01
C ASN A 63 -13.60 6.79 -2.24
N LEU A 64 -13.69 8.13 -2.27
CA LEU A 64 -14.16 8.87 -3.44
C LEU A 64 -13.21 8.74 -4.64
N VAL A 65 -11.90 8.79 -4.40
CA VAL A 65 -10.88 8.64 -5.45
C VAL A 65 -10.90 7.22 -6.02
N VAL A 66 -10.99 6.20 -5.17
CA VAL A 66 -11.11 4.79 -5.59
C VAL A 66 -12.40 4.54 -6.37
N LEU A 67 -13.52 5.10 -5.94
CA LEU A 67 -14.79 5.02 -6.67
C LEU A 67 -14.70 5.69 -8.05
N SER A 68 -14.08 6.88 -8.11
CA SER A 68 -13.89 7.62 -9.37
C SER A 68 -13.01 6.85 -10.34
N ALA A 69 -11.92 6.24 -9.85
CA ALA A 69 -11.03 5.40 -10.64
C ALA A 69 -11.74 4.19 -11.23
N PHE A 70 -12.64 3.57 -10.47
CA PHE A 70 -13.47 2.46 -10.97
C PHE A 70 -14.49 2.87 -12.02
N LEU A 71 -15.13 4.03 -11.86
CA LEU A 71 -16.03 4.54 -12.87
C LEU A 71 -15.28 4.86 -14.17
N LEU A 72 -14.08 5.45 -14.06
CA LEU A 72 -13.18 5.69 -15.19
C LEU A 72 -12.81 4.38 -15.89
N GLU A 73 -12.34 3.39 -15.14
CA GLU A 73 -12.00 2.05 -15.63
C GLU A 73 -13.21 1.38 -16.32
N LYS A 74 -14.37 1.40 -15.69
CA LYS A 74 -15.55 0.67 -16.19
C LYS A 74 -16.19 1.30 -17.43
N TYR A 75 -16.26 2.63 -17.48
CA TYR A 75 -17.07 3.35 -18.47
C TYR A 75 -16.28 4.11 -19.53
N ILE A 76 -15.00 4.41 -19.31
CA ILE A 76 -14.20 5.25 -20.21
C ILE A 76 -12.98 4.49 -20.74
N VAL A 77 -12.17 3.88 -19.89
CA VAL A 77 -10.90 3.22 -20.27
C VAL A 77 -10.81 1.83 -19.65
N LYS A 78 -11.32 0.82 -20.36
CA LYS A 78 -11.54 -0.55 -19.85
C LYS A 78 -10.28 -1.40 -19.74
N GLU A 79 -9.25 -1.04 -20.48
CA GLU A 79 -8.02 -1.81 -20.62
C GLU A 79 -7.07 -1.61 -19.43
N ILE A 80 -7.21 -0.49 -18.71
CA ILE A 80 -6.30 -0.10 -17.63
C ILE A 80 -7.01 -0.27 -16.28
N PRO A 81 -6.45 -1.08 -15.35
CA PRO A 81 -7.05 -1.33 -14.04
C PRO A 81 -6.78 -0.16 -13.06
N PHE A 82 -7.29 1.04 -13.39
CA PHE A 82 -7.08 2.27 -12.62
C PHE A 82 -7.45 2.12 -11.15
N GLN A 83 -8.55 1.43 -10.85
CA GLN A 83 -8.99 1.21 -9.48
C GLN A 83 -7.91 0.51 -8.65
N ARG A 84 -7.32 -0.57 -9.19
CA ARG A 84 -6.34 -1.38 -8.46
C ARG A 84 -5.02 -0.64 -8.29
N ILE A 85 -4.59 0.11 -9.31
CA ILE A 85 -3.38 0.92 -9.26
C ILE A 85 -3.51 1.99 -8.18
N ILE A 86 -4.59 2.77 -8.20
CA ILE A 86 -4.83 3.86 -7.25
C ILE A 86 -5.02 3.32 -5.83
N ALA A 87 -5.81 2.25 -5.66
CA ALA A 87 -5.96 1.60 -4.36
C ALA A 87 -4.62 1.06 -3.83
N GLY A 88 -3.75 0.55 -4.71
CA GLY A 88 -2.40 0.11 -4.36
C GLY A 88 -1.53 1.25 -3.83
N PHE A 89 -1.53 2.42 -4.50
CA PHE A 89 -0.81 3.60 -4.01
C PHE A 89 -1.31 4.07 -2.65
N ILE A 90 -2.62 4.12 -2.47
CA ILE A 90 -3.25 4.45 -1.19
C ILE A 90 -2.84 3.44 -0.10
N ALA A 91 -2.90 2.14 -0.41
CA ALA A 91 -2.53 1.10 0.54
C ALA A 91 -1.07 1.21 0.96
N ILE A 92 -0.14 1.50 0.03
CA ILE A 92 1.27 1.74 0.34
C ILE A 92 1.44 2.95 1.26
N ALA A 93 0.71 4.05 1.00
CA ALA A 93 0.77 5.25 1.84
C ALA A 93 0.30 4.96 3.28
N GLU A 94 -0.80 4.23 3.44
CA GLU A 94 -1.33 3.87 4.76
C GLU A 94 -0.42 2.86 5.49
N ILE A 95 0.11 1.85 4.79
CA ILE A 95 1.09 0.91 5.37
C ILE A 95 2.35 1.64 5.83
N LYS A 96 2.83 2.62 5.07
CA LYS A 96 3.98 3.44 5.47
C LYS A 96 3.68 4.20 6.76
N SER A 97 2.51 4.84 6.85
CA SER A 97 2.05 5.57 8.05
C SER A 97 1.97 4.64 9.27
N ILE A 98 1.37 3.46 9.13
CA ILE A 98 1.32 2.42 10.17
C ILE A 98 2.73 2.06 10.64
N MET A 99 3.67 1.90 9.70
CA MET A 99 5.04 1.53 10.02
C MET A 99 5.80 2.64 10.78
N GLU A 100 5.55 3.90 10.44
CA GLU A 100 6.08 5.05 11.18
C GLU A 100 5.55 5.06 12.63
N ASN A 101 4.27 4.79 12.82
CA ASN A 101 3.67 4.66 14.15
C ASN A 101 4.24 3.47 14.92
N PHE A 102 4.41 2.31 14.27
CA PHE A 102 5.08 1.15 14.86
C PHE A 102 6.50 1.48 15.34
N ASN A 103 7.29 2.17 14.53
CA ASN A 103 8.64 2.59 14.90
C ASN A 103 8.62 3.57 16.08
N LYS A 104 7.66 4.50 16.15
CA LYS A 104 7.49 5.38 17.33
C LYS A 104 7.22 4.58 18.61
N ILE A 105 6.45 3.49 18.53
CA ILE A 105 6.10 2.64 19.68
C ILE A 105 7.28 1.79 20.15
N TYR A 106 7.92 1.06 19.24
CA TYR A 106 8.89 0.01 19.59
C TYR A 106 10.35 0.43 19.38
N GLY A 107 10.63 1.56 18.71
CA GLY A 107 12.00 2.01 18.40
C GLY A 107 12.72 1.16 17.35
N ILE A 108 12.03 0.21 16.74
CA ILE A 108 12.53 -0.63 15.65
C ILE A 108 12.03 -0.03 14.34
N ASN A 109 12.85 -0.02 13.29
CA ASN A 109 12.45 0.42 11.96
C ASN A 109 12.18 -0.79 11.04
N PRO A 110 10.97 -1.40 11.02
CA PRO A 110 10.72 -2.57 10.19
C PRO A 110 10.85 -2.26 8.70
N PHE A 111 10.55 -1.03 8.27
CA PHE A 111 10.75 -0.63 6.87
C PHE A 111 12.22 -0.66 6.46
N LYS A 112 13.10 -0.16 7.33
CA LYS A 112 14.55 -0.22 7.12
C LYS A 112 15.05 -1.66 7.17
N ALA A 113 14.53 -2.47 8.08
CA ALA A 113 14.83 -3.90 8.14
C ALA A 113 14.39 -4.64 6.87
N LEU A 114 13.17 -4.38 6.37
CA LEU A 114 12.62 -4.95 5.15
C LEU A 114 13.44 -4.52 3.92
N ILE A 115 13.75 -3.23 3.77
CA ILE A 115 14.61 -2.73 2.69
C ILE A 115 15.99 -3.39 2.75
N ASN A 116 16.58 -3.49 3.95
CA ASN A 116 17.89 -4.11 4.11
C ASN A 116 17.86 -5.60 3.75
N LEU A 117 16.77 -6.31 4.06
CA LEU A 117 16.58 -7.70 3.63
C LEU A 117 16.47 -7.83 2.11
N ILE A 118 15.70 -6.96 1.45
CA ILE A 118 15.55 -6.94 -0.01
C ILE A 118 16.90 -6.63 -0.68
N LYS A 119 17.62 -5.62 -0.20
CA LYS A 119 18.96 -5.26 -0.72
C LYS A 119 19.95 -6.41 -0.54
N LYS A 120 19.98 -7.05 0.62
CA LYS A 120 20.91 -8.17 0.88
C LYS A 120 20.64 -9.37 -0.02
N ARG A 121 19.36 -9.66 -0.33
CA ARG A 121 18.99 -10.72 -1.27
C ARG A 121 19.40 -10.36 -2.70
N SER A 122 19.06 -9.16 -3.16
CA SER A 122 19.43 -8.67 -4.50
C SER A 122 20.93 -8.64 -4.74
N LEU A 123 21.75 -8.25 -3.74
CA LEU A 123 23.20 -8.24 -3.89
C LEU A 123 23.79 -9.65 -3.96
N LYS A 124 23.27 -10.60 -3.18
CA LYS A 124 23.67 -12.01 -3.30
C LYS A 124 23.34 -12.59 -4.67
N ASP A 125 22.15 -12.31 -5.18
CA ASP A 125 21.72 -12.81 -6.50
C ASP A 125 22.62 -12.24 -7.63
N LEU A 126 23.11 -11.01 -7.46
CA LEU A 126 24.06 -10.37 -8.39
C LEU A 126 25.48 -10.95 -8.27
N GLU A 127 25.98 -11.17 -7.06
CA GLU A 127 27.28 -11.81 -6.83
C GLU A 127 27.30 -13.23 -7.42
N GLU A 128 26.25 -14.03 -7.19
CA GLU A 128 26.11 -15.36 -7.75
C GLU A 128 26.08 -15.34 -9.29
N THR A 129 25.36 -14.39 -9.90
CA THR A 129 25.33 -14.23 -11.36
C THR A 129 26.72 -13.85 -11.92
N ILE A 130 27.45 -12.97 -11.24
CA ILE A 130 28.80 -12.56 -11.65
C ILE A 130 29.77 -13.74 -11.52
N ASP A 131 29.71 -14.51 -10.45
CA ASP A 131 30.58 -15.67 -10.24
C ASP A 131 30.36 -16.75 -11.30
N ILE A 132 29.11 -16.99 -11.72
CA ILE A 132 28.80 -17.90 -12.84
C ILE A 132 29.40 -17.36 -14.14
N LEU A 133 29.22 -16.07 -14.44
CA LEU A 133 29.73 -15.46 -15.66
C LEU A 133 31.26 -15.47 -15.71
N VAL A 134 31.93 -15.14 -14.61
CA VAL A 134 33.40 -15.10 -14.51
C VAL A 134 33.99 -16.52 -14.62
N ASN A 135 33.45 -17.50 -13.89
CA ASN A 135 33.97 -18.87 -13.89
C ASN A 135 33.66 -19.65 -15.19
N ASP A 136 32.58 -19.33 -15.91
CA ASP A 136 32.32 -19.91 -17.24
C ASP A 136 33.26 -19.33 -18.32
N THR A 137 33.72 -18.09 -18.20
CA THR A 137 34.75 -17.52 -19.10
C THR A 137 36.08 -18.27 -19.01
N GLU A 138 36.47 -18.75 -17.82
CA GLU A 138 37.74 -19.47 -17.63
C GLU A 138 37.74 -20.87 -18.27
N LYS A 139 36.59 -21.55 -18.33
CA LYS A 139 36.46 -22.86 -19.00
C LYS A 139 36.45 -22.73 -20.53
N GLY A 140 35.94 -21.63 -21.08
CA GLY A 140 35.91 -21.36 -22.52
C GLY A 140 37.28 -21.03 -23.13
N GLN A 141 38.22 -20.48 -22.35
CA GLN A 141 39.56 -20.14 -22.83
C GLN A 141 40.55 -21.32 -22.81
N LYS A 142 40.37 -22.33 -21.94
CA LYS A 142 41.23 -23.52 -21.91
C LYS A 142 41.06 -24.47 -23.10
N ASN A 143 39.93 -24.40 -23.82
CA ASN A 143 39.64 -25.27 -24.97
C ASN A 143 39.99 -24.65 -26.35
N LYS A 144 40.51 -23.42 -26.41
CA LYS A 144 40.96 -22.77 -27.66
C LYS A 144 42.47 -22.74 -27.85
N THR A 145 43.24 -23.32 -26.94
CA THR A 145 44.71 -23.38 -26.98
C THR A 145 45.22 -24.83 -27.02
N LYS A 146 44.59 -25.67 -27.83
CA LYS A 146 45.12 -26.96 -28.27
C LYS A 146 44.86 -27.15 -29.75
#